data_AF-A0A417RU98-F1
#
_entry.id   AF-A0A417RU98-F1
#
_cell.length_a   1.000
_cell.length_b   1.000
_cell.length_c   1.000
_cell.angle_alpha   90.00
_cell.angle_beta   90.00
_cell.angle_gamma   90.00
#
_symmetry.space_group_name_H-M   'P 1'
#
loop_
_entity.id
_entity.type
_entity.pdbx_description
1 polymer ?
#
loop_
_entity_poly.entity_id
_entity_poly.type
_entity_poly.pdbx_seq_one_letter_code
_entity_poly.pdbx_strand_id
1 'polypeptide(L)'
;MQEWIRQIIIYVILVTVLRGLIMKPQYEQYFRFFSGIVLILLVVSPVLRVIHQDTAWHDTVEQYLFQMDVNDIQEQLAVTEGRRQEVIMQQYMEQLEEQIKKQAGQHALPADEVTVKADAKGVIHKIELHLKTEETSKVTKEQLRQFKNQLCSQYKLQKEQVEIWI
;
A
#
# COMPACT_ATOMS: atom_id res chain seq x y z
N MET A 1 26.74 11.52 31.99
CA MET A 1 27.67 10.61 31.27
C MET A 1 28.37 9.59 32.18
N GLN A 2 28.52 9.81 33.50
CA GLN A 2 29.33 8.91 34.35
C GLN A 2 28.58 7.76 35.04
N GLU A 3 27.25 7.73 35.00
CA GLU A 3 26.47 6.77 35.80
C GLU A 3 26.62 5.31 35.33
N TRP A 4 26.73 5.08 34.03
CA TRP A 4 26.93 3.73 33.48
C TRP A 4 28.34 3.18 33.78
N ILE A 5 29.36 4.05 33.76
CA ILE A 5 30.73 3.70 34.15
C ILE A 5 30.77 3.33 35.63
N ARG A 6 30.08 4.11 36.48
CA ARG A 6 29.95 3.82 37.91
C ARG A 6 29.32 2.44 38.14
N GLN A 7 28.27 2.09 37.41
CA GLN A 7 27.62 0.76 37.51
C GLN A 7 28.55 -0.39 37.12
N ILE A 8 29.35 -0.23 36.05
CA ILE A 8 30.36 -1.22 35.65
C ILE A 8 31.43 -1.39 36.74
N ILE A 9 31.96 -0.27 37.26
CA ILE A 9 33.02 -0.31 38.27
C ILE A 9 32.51 -0.97 39.56
N ILE A 10 31.31 -0.61 40.03
CA ILE A 10 30.69 -1.23 41.20
C ILE A 10 30.51 -2.75 40.98
N TYR A 11 30.05 -3.15 39.80
CA TYR A 11 29.87 -4.55 39.45
C TYR A 11 31.21 -5.32 39.44
N VAL A 12 32.26 -4.77 38.82
CA VAL A 12 33.59 -5.40 38.77
C VAL A 12 34.19 -5.56 40.16
N ILE A 13 34.04 -4.55 41.03
CA ILE A 13 34.50 -4.63 42.42
C ILE A 13 33.72 -5.72 43.17
N LEU A 14 32.40 -5.76 43.01
CA LEU A 14 31.54 -6.75 43.67
C LEU A 14 31.88 -8.18 43.23
N VAL A 15 32.08 -8.41 41.92
CA VAL A 15 32.51 -9.70 41.37
C VAL A 15 33.89 -10.09 41.89
N THR A 16 34.82 -9.14 42.02
CA THR A 16 36.17 -9.41 42.53
C THR A 16 36.14 -9.83 44.01
N VAL A 17 35.33 -9.14 44.83
CA VAL A 17 35.12 -9.50 46.23
C VAL A 17 34.43 -10.85 46.37
N LEU A 18 33.38 -11.10 45.59
CA LEU A 18 32.69 -12.40 45.55
C LEU A 18 33.62 -13.54 45.13
N ARG A 19 34.51 -13.30 44.16
CA ARG A 19 35.53 -14.28 43.76
C ARG A 19 36.49 -14.59 44.91
N GLY A 20 36.93 -13.58 45.65
CA GLY A 20 37.77 -13.75 46.84
C GLY A 20 37.08 -14.52 47.98
N LEU A 21 35.75 -14.49 48.04
CA LEU A 21 34.92 -15.26 48.97
C LEU A 21 34.70 -16.73 48.52
N ILE A 22 34.85 -17.02 47.23
CA ILE A 22 34.73 -18.38 46.69
C ILE A 22 36.04 -19.13 46.98
N MET A 23 36.11 -19.77 48.14
CA MET A 23 37.27 -20.60 48.53
C MET A 23 37.38 -21.93 47.76
N LYS A 24 36.35 -22.35 47.01
CA LYS A 24 36.28 -23.67 46.39
C LYS A 24 36.62 -23.60 44.88
N PRO A 25 37.72 -24.25 44.42
CA PRO A 25 38.19 -24.15 43.03
C PRO A 25 37.17 -24.67 42.01
N GLN A 26 36.30 -25.61 42.41
CA GLN A 26 35.23 -26.13 41.55
C GLN A 26 34.18 -25.09 41.14
N TYR A 27 34.00 -23.99 41.90
CA TYR A 27 33.03 -22.94 41.59
C TYR A 27 33.65 -21.73 40.88
N GLU A 28 34.98 -21.60 40.86
CA GLU A 28 35.65 -20.51 40.14
C GLU A 28 35.32 -20.53 38.65
N GLN A 29 35.25 -21.71 38.03
CA GLN A 29 34.95 -21.83 36.61
C GLN A 29 33.54 -21.31 36.29
N TYR A 30 32.54 -21.75 37.05
CA TYR A 30 31.14 -21.31 36.86
C TYR A 30 30.99 -19.81 37.14
N PHE A 31 31.64 -19.31 38.19
CA PHE A 31 31.58 -17.89 38.53
C PHE A 31 32.27 -17.02 37.48
N ARG A 32 33.38 -17.47 36.91
CA ARG A 32 34.08 -16.78 35.81
C ARG A 32 33.23 -16.71 34.54
N PHE A 33 32.54 -17.80 34.18
CA PHE A 33 31.63 -17.80 33.03
C PHE A 33 30.42 -16.91 33.25
N PHE A 34 29.77 -17.03 34.41
CA PHE A 34 28.57 -16.26 34.73
C PHE A 34 28.86 -14.75 34.83
N SER A 35 29.92 -14.38 35.56
CA SER A 35 30.33 -12.97 35.66
C SER A 35 30.76 -12.37 34.33
N GLY A 36 31.38 -13.17 33.44
CA GLY A 36 31.69 -12.75 32.07
C GLY A 36 30.44 -12.44 31.26
N ILE A 37 29.42 -13.30 31.30
CA ILE A 37 28.15 -13.09 30.59
C ILE A 37 27.43 -11.85 31.13
N VAL A 38 27.36 -11.70 32.45
CA VAL A 38 26.71 -10.54 33.09
C VAL A 38 27.48 -9.25 32.78
N LEU A 39 28.82 -9.28 32.74
CA LEU A 39 29.63 -8.14 32.32
C LEU A 39 29.35 -7.75 30.86
N ILE A 40 29.31 -8.72 29.95
CA ILE A 40 28.95 -8.47 28.55
C ILE A 40 27.56 -7.83 28.48
N LEU A 41 26.58 -8.35 29.18
CA LEU A 41 25.22 -7.81 29.20
C LEU A 41 25.18 -6.36 29.72
N LEU A 42 25.95 -6.07 30.77
CA LEU A 42 26.03 -4.73 31.38
C LEU A 42 26.72 -3.72 30.46
N VAL A 43 27.71 -4.16 29.68
CA VAL A 43 28.46 -3.31 28.73
C VAL A 43 27.71 -3.13 27.41
N VAL A 44 26.93 -4.12 26.96
CA VAL A 44 26.17 -4.04 25.70
C VAL A 44 25.19 -2.86 25.70
N SER A 45 24.47 -2.61 26.78
CA SER A 45 23.50 -1.50 26.87
C SER A 45 24.12 -0.10 26.65
N PRO A 46 25.15 0.33 27.41
CA PRO A 46 25.80 1.62 27.17
C PRO A 46 26.58 1.65 25.87
N VAL A 47 27.20 0.54 25.43
CA VAL A 47 27.90 0.48 24.13
C VAL A 47 26.92 0.73 22.99
N LEU A 48 25.75 0.08 23.01
CA LEU A 48 24.68 0.36 22.06
C LEU A 48 24.26 1.83 22.13
N ARG A 49 24.05 2.39 23.33
CA ARG A 49 23.64 3.80 23.49
C ARG A 49 24.69 4.80 22.98
N VAL A 50 25.98 4.53 23.17
CA VAL A 50 27.09 5.36 22.66
C VAL A 50 27.16 5.26 21.14
N ILE A 51 27.04 4.05 20.58
CA ILE A 51 26.93 3.84 19.13
C ILE A 51 25.73 4.61 18.57
N HIS A 52 24.56 4.58 19.22
CA HIS A 52 23.38 5.33 18.79
C HIS A 52 23.56 6.86 18.84
N GLN A 53 24.47 7.39 19.65
CA GLN A 53 24.71 8.84 19.74
C GLN A 53 25.69 9.35 18.67
N ASP A 54 26.72 8.58 18.33
CA ASP A 54 27.75 8.99 17.36
C ASP A 54 27.32 8.83 15.90
N THR A 55 26.19 8.20 15.69
CA THR A 55 25.72 7.91 14.35
C THR A 55 24.21 8.13 14.32
N ALA A 56 23.79 9.00 13.40
CA ALA A 56 22.41 9.29 13.06
C ALA A 56 21.69 8.06 12.44
N TRP A 57 21.88 6.88 13.02
CA TRP A 57 21.21 5.65 12.63
C TRP A 57 19.74 5.63 13.05
N HIS A 58 19.27 6.55 13.90
CA HIS A 58 17.84 6.65 14.16
C HIS A 58 17.09 6.88 12.85
N ASP A 59 17.55 7.82 12.02
CA ASP A 59 16.95 8.05 10.70
C ASP A 59 17.21 6.87 9.75
N THR A 60 18.40 6.25 9.78
CA THR A 60 18.74 5.19 8.80
C THR A 60 18.11 3.83 9.12
N VAL A 61 18.04 3.44 10.39
CA VAL A 61 17.44 2.16 10.84
C VAL A 61 15.94 2.27 10.86
N GLU A 62 15.38 3.41 11.29
CA GLU A 62 13.96 3.69 11.08
C GLU A 62 13.69 3.67 9.57
N GLN A 63 14.47 4.34 8.72
CA GLN A 63 14.25 4.28 7.26
C GLN A 63 14.51 2.90 6.63
N TYR A 64 15.30 1.99 7.20
CA TYR A 64 15.49 0.61 6.71
C TYR A 64 14.43 -0.37 7.23
N LEU A 65 14.05 -0.28 8.51
CA LEU A 65 12.95 -1.06 9.08
C LEU A 65 11.62 -0.55 8.53
N PHE A 66 11.45 0.77 8.40
CA PHE A 66 10.36 1.43 7.72
C PHE A 66 10.42 1.08 6.23
N GLN A 67 11.54 1.05 5.49
CA GLN A 67 11.50 0.56 4.09
C GLN A 67 11.10 -0.91 3.93
N MET A 68 11.43 -1.78 4.89
CA MET A 68 11.02 -3.18 4.84
C MET A 68 9.53 -3.34 5.18
N ASP A 69 9.03 -2.55 6.13
CA ASP A 69 7.60 -2.51 6.47
C ASP A 69 6.80 -1.75 5.40
N VAL A 70 7.31 -0.65 4.85
CA VAL A 70 6.66 0.32 3.93
C VAL A 70 6.72 -0.09 2.48
N ASN A 71 7.56 -1.02 2.05
CA ASN A 71 7.34 -1.63 0.73
C ASN A 71 6.13 -2.58 0.76
N ASP A 72 5.89 -3.28 1.89
CA ASP A 72 4.71 -4.14 2.05
C ASP A 72 3.48 -3.34 2.52
N ILE A 73 3.70 -2.27 3.29
CA ILE A 73 2.71 -1.36 3.85
C ILE A 73 2.41 -0.20 2.89
N GLN A 74 3.24 0.23 1.93
CA GLN A 74 2.77 1.14 0.86
C GLN A 74 1.89 0.41 -0.13
N GLU A 75 2.20 -0.86 -0.41
CA GLU A 75 1.30 -1.71 -1.19
C GLU A 75 -0.01 -2.00 -0.43
N GLN A 76 -0.03 -1.88 0.91
CA GLN A 76 -1.22 -2.10 1.75
C GLN A 76 -1.83 -0.83 2.41
N LEU A 77 -1.21 0.35 2.38
CA LEU A 77 -1.69 1.65 2.92
C LEU A 77 -1.88 2.73 1.85
N ALA A 78 -1.29 2.63 0.66
CA ALA A 78 -1.83 3.33 -0.51
C ALA A 78 -3.25 2.80 -0.87
N VAL A 79 -3.63 1.69 -0.24
CA VAL A 79 -4.92 1.00 -0.29
C VAL A 79 -5.93 1.57 0.71
N THR A 80 -5.57 2.51 1.58
CA THR A 80 -6.55 3.15 2.47
C THR A 80 -7.26 4.30 1.75
N GLU A 81 -8.29 3.86 1.00
CA GLU A 81 -9.59 4.49 0.72
C GLU A 81 -9.79 5.56 -0.36
N GLY A 82 -8.81 6.34 -0.81
CA GLY A 82 -9.07 7.39 -1.81
C GLY A 82 -8.68 7.03 -3.25
N ARG A 83 -7.38 6.91 -3.49
CA ARG A 83 -6.81 6.85 -4.86
C ARG A 83 -6.96 5.49 -5.54
N ARG A 84 -7.00 4.39 -4.78
CA ARG A 84 -7.20 3.05 -5.36
C ARG A 84 -8.59 2.88 -5.95
N GLN A 85 -9.62 3.42 -5.31
CA GLN A 85 -10.98 3.40 -5.84
C GLN A 85 -11.06 4.19 -7.15
N GLU A 86 -10.41 5.35 -7.23
CA GLU A 86 -10.38 6.18 -8.45
C GLU A 86 -9.67 5.48 -9.61
N VAL A 87 -8.49 4.88 -9.39
CA VAL A 87 -7.75 4.18 -10.45
C VAL A 87 -8.48 2.92 -10.91
N ILE A 88 -9.04 2.13 -9.98
CA ILE A 88 -9.85 0.95 -10.33
C ILE A 88 -11.12 1.39 -11.07
N MET A 89 -11.76 2.48 -10.64
CA MET A 89 -12.94 3.02 -11.30
C MET A 89 -12.61 3.55 -12.70
N GLN A 90 -11.49 4.24 -12.88
CA GLN A 90 -11.03 4.71 -14.20
C GLN A 90 -10.81 3.54 -15.15
N GLN A 91 -10.07 2.51 -14.72
CA GLN A 91 -9.85 1.30 -15.53
C GLN A 91 -11.17 0.57 -15.85
N TYR A 92 -12.09 0.52 -14.89
CA TYR A 92 -13.43 -0.05 -15.11
C TYR A 92 -14.23 0.76 -16.14
N MET A 93 -14.18 2.09 -16.07
CA MET A 93 -14.84 2.99 -17.02
C MET A 93 -14.26 2.86 -18.43
N GLU A 94 -12.93 2.86 -18.57
CA GLU A 94 -12.25 2.66 -19.87
C GLU A 94 -12.63 1.31 -20.50
N GLN A 95 -12.65 0.24 -19.71
CA GLN A 95 -13.08 -1.08 -20.18
C GLN A 95 -14.55 -1.10 -20.60
N LEU A 96 -15.41 -0.35 -19.90
CA LEU A 96 -16.83 -0.27 -20.25
C LEU A 96 -17.04 0.54 -21.54
N GLU A 97 -16.31 1.64 -21.70
CA GLU A 97 -16.30 2.47 -22.91
C GLU A 97 -15.84 1.68 -24.13
N GLU A 98 -14.75 0.91 -24.01
CA GLU A 98 -14.31 0.00 -25.07
C GLU A 98 -15.35 -1.05 -25.44
N GLN A 99 -16.00 -1.65 -24.45
CA GLN A 99 -17.03 -2.66 -24.67
C GLN A 99 -18.23 -2.07 -25.40
N ILE A 100 -18.71 -0.90 -24.96
CA ILE A 100 -19.83 -0.20 -25.60
C ILE A 100 -19.44 0.23 -27.01
N LYS A 101 -18.20 0.71 -27.24
CA LYS A 101 -17.69 1.04 -28.57
C LYS A 101 -17.65 -0.17 -29.51
N LYS A 102 -17.20 -1.33 -29.01
CA LYS A 102 -17.22 -2.61 -29.76
C LYS A 102 -18.64 -3.06 -30.07
N GLN A 103 -19.56 -2.98 -29.11
CA GLN A 103 -20.98 -3.31 -29.32
C GLN A 103 -21.63 -2.37 -30.33
N ALA A 104 -21.37 -1.06 -30.25
CA ALA A 104 -21.85 -0.08 -31.22
C ALA A 104 -21.34 -0.42 -32.63
N GLY A 105 -20.05 -0.74 -32.78
CA GLY A 105 -19.47 -1.19 -34.04
C GLY A 105 -20.14 -2.45 -34.63
N GLN A 106 -20.48 -3.43 -33.77
CA GLN A 106 -21.22 -4.64 -34.20
C GLN A 106 -22.64 -4.31 -34.69
N HIS A 107 -23.26 -3.26 -34.16
CA HIS A 107 -24.57 -2.76 -34.58
C HIS A 107 -24.50 -1.75 -35.75
N ALA A 108 -23.36 -1.68 -36.46
CA ALA A 108 -23.10 -0.72 -37.53
C ALA A 108 -23.22 0.76 -37.09
N LEU A 109 -22.91 1.02 -35.82
CA LEU A 109 -22.86 2.35 -35.19
C LEU A 109 -21.40 2.62 -34.79
N PRO A 110 -20.54 3.09 -35.71
CA PRO A 110 -19.16 3.44 -35.38
C PRO A 110 -19.16 4.63 -34.41
N ALA A 111 -18.87 4.36 -33.13
CA ALA A 111 -18.72 5.39 -32.11
C ALA A 111 -17.28 5.95 -32.14
N ASP A 112 -17.15 7.26 -32.25
CA ASP A 112 -15.86 7.95 -32.19
C ASP A 112 -15.41 8.06 -30.73
N GLU A 113 -16.31 8.54 -29.89
CA GLU A 113 -16.11 8.74 -28.46
C GLU A 113 -17.30 8.16 -27.66
N VAL A 114 -16.98 7.50 -26.56
CA VAL A 114 -17.97 6.96 -25.61
C VAL A 114 -17.57 7.46 -24.24
N THR A 115 -18.49 8.08 -23.53
CA THR A 115 -18.26 8.54 -22.16
C THR A 115 -19.29 7.90 -21.24
N VAL A 116 -18.79 7.19 -20.24
CA VAL A 116 -19.65 6.56 -19.23
C VAL A 116 -19.49 7.33 -17.92
N LYS A 117 -20.58 7.59 -17.19
CA LYS A 117 -20.54 8.18 -15.85
C LYS A 117 -21.12 7.18 -14.86
N ALA A 118 -20.30 6.74 -13.91
CA ALA A 118 -20.67 5.80 -12.84
C ALA A 118 -20.45 6.44 -11.45
N ASP A 119 -21.15 5.93 -10.43
CA ASP A 119 -20.90 6.33 -9.05
C ASP A 119 -19.71 5.58 -8.43
N ALA A 120 -19.32 5.97 -7.20
CA ALA A 120 -18.27 5.31 -6.44
C ALA A 120 -18.54 3.82 -6.13
N LYS A 121 -19.77 3.34 -6.35
CA LYS A 121 -20.20 1.95 -6.15
C LYS A 121 -20.23 1.15 -7.48
N GLY A 122 -19.87 1.77 -8.60
CA GLY A 122 -19.86 1.14 -9.93
C GLY A 122 -21.22 1.08 -10.62
N VAL A 123 -22.23 1.79 -10.12
CA VAL A 123 -23.54 1.90 -10.76
C VAL A 123 -23.48 2.97 -11.83
N ILE A 124 -23.79 2.61 -13.07
CA ILE A 124 -23.80 3.55 -14.20
C ILE A 124 -25.03 4.46 -14.07
N HIS A 125 -24.81 5.76 -14.25
CA HIS A 125 -25.84 6.80 -14.18
C HIS A 125 -26.10 7.48 -15.51
N LYS A 126 -25.09 7.53 -16.40
CA LYS A 126 -25.23 8.15 -17.72
C LYS A 126 -24.28 7.50 -18.72
N ILE A 127 -24.74 7.33 -19.95
CA ILE A 127 -23.92 6.91 -21.09
C ILE A 127 -24.13 7.94 -22.21
N GLU A 128 -23.04 8.54 -22.66
CA GLU A 128 -22.98 9.49 -23.77
C GLU A 128 -22.20 8.82 -24.91
N LEU A 129 -22.82 8.72 -26.09
CA LEU A 129 -22.23 8.07 -27.27
C LEU A 129 -22.16 9.08 -28.42
N HIS A 130 -20.97 9.29 -28.98
CA HIS A 130 -20.76 10.19 -30.12
C HIS A 130 -20.43 9.36 -31.35
N LEU A 131 -21.30 9.41 -32.36
CA LEU A 131 -21.14 8.64 -33.59
C LEU A 131 -20.26 9.38 -34.59
N LYS A 132 -19.45 8.63 -35.34
CA LYS A 132 -18.55 9.20 -36.34
C LYS A 132 -19.34 9.64 -37.58
N THR A 133 -19.32 10.93 -37.88
CA THR A 133 -20.16 11.58 -38.91
C THR A 133 -19.85 11.15 -40.36
N GLU A 134 -18.72 10.47 -40.62
CA GLU A 134 -18.34 9.99 -41.96
C GLU A 134 -19.11 8.73 -42.41
N GLU A 135 -19.61 7.91 -41.48
CA GLU A 135 -20.34 6.65 -41.77
C GLU A 135 -21.82 6.68 -41.35
N THR A 136 -22.29 7.79 -40.75
CA THR A 136 -23.66 7.97 -40.25
C THR A 136 -24.72 8.05 -41.36
N SER A 137 -24.32 8.14 -42.64
CA SER A 137 -25.24 8.20 -43.79
C SER A 137 -26.11 6.94 -43.98
N LYS A 138 -25.80 5.82 -43.32
CA LYS A 138 -26.58 4.56 -43.37
C LYS A 138 -27.27 4.19 -42.05
N VAL A 139 -27.12 4.99 -41.00
CA VAL A 139 -27.69 4.70 -39.69
C VAL A 139 -29.18 5.00 -39.67
N THR A 140 -30.01 3.98 -39.47
CA THR A 140 -31.47 4.12 -39.42
C THR A 140 -31.91 4.53 -38.02
N LYS A 141 -32.91 5.42 -37.90
CA LYS A 141 -33.52 5.83 -36.62
C LYS A 141 -34.00 4.64 -35.77
N GLU A 142 -34.37 3.53 -36.41
CA GLU A 142 -34.72 2.26 -35.79
C GLU A 142 -33.53 1.64 -35.02
N GLN A 143 -32.33 1.64 -35.62
CA GLN A 143 -31.11 1.06 -35.05
C GLN A 143 -30.65 1.84 -33.82
N LEU A 144 -30.73 3.18 -33.88
CA LEU A 144 -30.47 4.05 -32.72
C LEU A 144 -31.43 3.76 -31.56
N ARG A 145 -32.72 3.54 -31.86
CA ARG A 145 -33.72 3.21 -30.84
C ARG A 145 -33.51 1.82 -30.25
N GLN A 146 -33.16 0.83 -31.07
CA GLN A 146 -32.88 -0.53 -30.61
C GLN A 146 -31.65 -0.56 -29.70
N PHE A 147 -30.55 0.08 -30.13
CA PHE A 147 -29.32 0.16 -29.33
C PHE A 147 -29.53 0.91 -28.02
N LYS A 148 -30.25 2.05 -28.06
CA LYS A 148 -30.63 2.80 -26.85
C LYS A 148 -31.45 1.95 -25.88
N ASN A 149 -32.45 1.20 -26.36
CA ASN A 149 -33.26 0.32 -25.51
C ASN A 149 -32.45 -0.84 -24.93
N GLN A 150 -31.49 -1.38 -25.69
CA GLN A 150 -30.59 -2.43 -25.23
C GLN A 150 -29.70 -1.95 -24.09
N LEU A 151 -29.07 -0.78 -24.22
CA LEU A 151 -28.28 -0.16 -23.15
C LEU A 151 -29.13 0.12 -21.90
N CYS A 152 -30.36 0.63 -22.08
CA CYS A 152 -31.28 0.86 -20.98
C CYS A 152 -31.61 -0.43 -20.22
N SER A 153 -31.89 -1.52 -20.94
CA SER A 153 -32.20 -2.82 -20.32
C SER A 153 -30.99 -3.47 -19.64
N GLN A 154 -29.82 -3.41 -20.28
CA GLN A 154 -28.60 -4.06 -19.80
C GLN A 154 -28.04 -3.38 -18.54
N TYR A 155 -28.04 -2.04 -18.53
CA TYR A 155 -27.46 -1.24 -17.45
C TYR A 155 -28.51 -0.65 -16.49
N LYS A 156 -29.78 -1.03 -16.64
CA LYS A 156 -30.93 -0.54 -15.85
C LYS A 156 -31.04 0.99 -15.86
N LEU A 157 -30.72 1.60 -17.00
CA LEU A 157 -30.76 3.05 -17.20
C LEU A 157 -32.14 3.49 -17.72
N GLN A 158 -32.54 4.70 -17.36
CA GLN A 158 -33.68 5.37 -17.95
C GLN A 158 -33.33 5.92 -19.34
N LYS A 159 -34.33 6.11 -20.20
CA LYS A 159 -34.12 6.63 -21.57
C LYS A 159 -33.50 8.04 -21.59
N GLU A 160 -33.66 8.81 -20.52
CA GLU A 160 -33.06 10.14 -20.34
C GLU A 160 -31.56 10.07 -19.99
N GLN A 161 -31.08 8.93 -19.51
CA GLN A 161 -29.69 8.72 -19.09
C GLN A 161 -28.79 8.19 -20.22
N VAL A 162 -29.36 7.94 -21.41
CA VAL A 162 -28.63 7.47 -22.59
C VAL A 162 -28.79 8.50 -23.71
N GLU A 163 -27.74 9.25 -23.98
CA GLU A 163 -27.67 10.27 -25.02
C GLU A 163 -26.78 9.77 -26.17
N ILE A 164 -27.31 9.82 -27.39
CA ILE A 164 -26.58 9.43 -28.60
C ILE A 164 -26.56 10.64 -29.53
N TRP A 165 -25.37 11.15 -29.79
CA TRP A 165 -25.10 12.28 -30.68
C TRP A 165 -24.56 11.77 -32.02
N ILE A 166 -24.90 12.47 -33.11
CA ILE A 166 -24.54 12.16 -34.51
C ILE A 166 -23.73 13.32 -35.08
#